data_AF-A0A6P8SPM9-F1
#
_entry.id   AF-A0A6P8SPM9-F1
#
_cell.length_a   1.000
_cell.length_b   1.000
_cell.length_c   1.000
_cell.angle_alpha   90.00
_cell.angle_beta   90.00
_cell.angle_gamma   90.00
#
_symmetry.space_group_name_H-M   'P 1'
#
loop_
_entity.id
_entity.type
_entity.pdbx_description
1 polymer ?
#
loop_
_entity_poly.entity_id
_entity_poly.type
_entity_poly.pdbx_seq_one_letter_code
_entity_poly.pdbx_strand_id
1 'polypeptide(L)'
;MEHRDSDFSILLATDSYKVTHYKQYPPNTSKVYSYFECRERRTDPTKSRKVKYDKTVFYGLQYILNKYLKGKVVTPEKIQEAKEVYREHFQDDVFNEKGWNYILEVRDCADKSLFQHNTSNELSCILVRFHRILF
;
A
#
# COMPACT_ATOMS: atom_id res chain seq x y z
N MET A 1 24.18 9.70 3.12
CA MET A 1 23.23 9.17 2.12
C MET A 1 22.86 7.78 2.60
N GLU A 2 21.66 7.58 3.14
CA GLU A 2 21.25 6.27 3.64
C GLU A 2 21.15 5.28 2.48
N HIS A 3 21.81 4.14 2.67
CA HIS A 3 21.70 2.97 1.80
C HIS A 3 20.25 2.50 1.87
N ARG A 4 19.43 2.90 0.89
CA ARG A 4 18.11 2.27 0.71
C ARG A 4 18.41 0.81 0.40
N ASP A 5 17.89 -0.11 1.21
CA ASP A 5 17.93 -1.54 0.92
C ASP A 5 17.38 -1.71 -0.50
N SER A 6 18.24 -2.14 -1.43
CA SER A 6 17.89 -2.34 -2.84
C SER A 6 16.79 -3.39 -3.03
N ASP A 7 16.54 -4.19 -2.00
CA ASP A 7 15.83 -5.46 -2.10
C ASP A 7 14.34 -5.34 -1.75
N PHE A 8 13.89 -4.22 -1.19
CA PHE A 8 12.47 -4.07 -0.83
C PHE A 8 11.60 -3.70 -2.04
N SER A 9 10.62 -4.56 -2.37
CA SER A 9 9.58 -4.28 -3.36
C SER A 9 8.20 -4.16 -2.71
N ILE A 10 7.60 -2.97 -2.77
CA ILE A 10 6.24 -2.74 -2.23
C ILE A 10 5.18 -3.56 -2.96
N LEU A 11 5.44 -3.95 -4.21
CA LEU A 11 4.53 -4.78 -5.01
C LEU A 11 4.44 -6.21 -4.46
N LEU A 12 5.48 -6.68 -3.76
CA LEU A 12 5.54 -8.01 -3.13
C LEU A 12 5.21 -7.97 -1.62
N ALA A 13 5.16 -6.77 -1.03
CA ALA A 13 4.93 -6.57 0.40
C ALA A 13 3.43 -6.46 0.77
N THR A 14 2.62 -7.38 0.23
CA THR A 14 1.18 -7.44 0.47
C THR A 14 0.71 -8.89 0.59
N ASP A 15 -0.42 -9.11 1.26
CA ASP A 15 -1.06 -10.42 1.24
C ASP A 15 -1.45 -10.80 -0.20
N SER A 16 -1.20 -12.05 -0.60
CA SER A 16 -1.39 -12.49 -1.98
C SER A 16 -2.81 -12.28 -2.49
N TYR A 17 -3.84 -12.55 -1.68
CA TYR A 17 -5.24 -12.38 -2.08
C TYR A 17 -5.57 -10.94 -2.56
N LYS A 18 -4.85 -9.93 -2.04
CA LYS A 18 -5.02 -8.52 -2.41
C LYS A 18 -4.64 -8.22 -3.86
N VAL A 19 -3.75 -9.02 -4.46
CA VAL A 19 -3.36 -8.88 -5.88
C VAL A 19 -4.57 -8.98 -6.80
N THR A 20 -5.60 -9.72 -6.41
CA THR A 20 -6.82 -9.94 -7.21
C THR A 20 -7.96 -8.97 -6.87
N HIS A 21 -7.85 -8.16 -5.81
CA HIS A 21 -8.94 -7.33 -5.29
C HIS A 21 -9.42 -6.25 -6.27
N TYR A 22 -8.54 -5.73 -7.13
CA TYR A 22 -8.92 -4.73 -8.12
C TYR A 22 -10.04 -5.21 -9.07
N LYS A 23 -10.20 -6.53 -9.25
CA LYS A 23 -11.30 -7.15 -10.03
C LYS A 23 -12.59 -7.34 -9.24
N GLN A 24 -12.52 -7.29 -7.91
CA GLN A 24 -13.62 -7.63 -7.01
C GLN A 24 -14.44 -6.41 -6.55
N TYR A 25 -13.91 -5.20 -6.73
CA TYR A 25 -14.65 -3.98 -6.45
C TYR A 25 -15.87 -3.82 -7.36
N PRO A 26 -16.96 -3.21 -6.86
CA PRO A 26 -18.08 -2.84 -7.70
C PRO A 26 -17.62 -2.01 -8.91
N PRO A 27 -18.21 -2.25 -10.11
CA PRO A 27 -17.89 -1.45 -11.29
C PRO A 27 -18.05 0.05 -11.02
N ASN A 28 -17.21 0.87 -11.65
CA ASN A 28 -17.17 2.34 -11.48
C ASN A 28 -16.74 2.84 -10.08
N THR A 29 -16.17 1.98 -9.23
CA THR A 29 -15.55 2.42 -7.96
C THR A 29 -14.39 3.36 -8.24
N SER A 30 -14.51 4.62 -7.79
CA SER A 30 -13.51 5.67 -7.97
C SER A 30 -12.73 6.02 -6.69
N LYS A 31 -13.27 5.64 -5.51
CA LYS A 31 -12.68 5.92 -4.21
C LYS A 31 -12.93 4.76 -3.27
N VAL A 32 -11.88 4.37 -2.54
CA VAL A 32 -11.93 3.44 -1.41
C VAL A 32 -11.36 4.18 -0.20
N TYR A 33 -12.05 4.12 0.94
CA TYR A 33 -11.62 4.70 2.21
C TYR A 33 -11.48 3.59 3.26
N SER A 34 -10.43 3.67 4.06
CA SER A 34 -10.16 2.70 5.13
C SER A 34 -9.55 3.41 6.34
N TYR A 35 -9.75 2.85 7.53
CA TYR A 35 -9.24 3.37 8.79
C TYR A 35 -8.62 2.24 9.62
N PHE A 36 -7.79 2.61 10.59
CA PHE A 36 -7.12 1.68 11.50
C PHE A 36 -7.57 1.93 12.94
N GLU A 37 -7.85 0.86 13.68
CA GLU A 37 -8.21 0.92 15.11
C GLU A 37 -7.74 -0.34 15.84
N CYS A 38 -7.47 -0.21 17.14
CA CYS A 38 -7.31 -1.36 18.04
C CYS A 38 -8.69 -1.70 18.63
N ARG A 39 -9.44 -2.59 17.96
CA ARG A 39 -10.81 -2.93 18.36
C ARG A 39 -10.89 -3.48 19.78
N GLU A 40 -11.88 -3.02 20.53
CA GLU A 40 -12.23 -3.62 21.82
C GLU A 40 -12.78 -5.03 21.60
N ARG A 41 -12.30 -5.99 22.39
CA ARG A 41 -12.92 -7.32 22.41
C ARG A 41 -14.19 -7.18 23.25
N ARG A 42 -15.38 -7.36 22.64
CA ARG A 42 -16.63 -7.50 23.39
C ARG A 42 -16.40 -8.55 24.49
N THR A 43 -16.38 -8.12 25.73
CA THR A 43 -16.49 -9.01 26.87
C THR A 43 -17.90 -9.56 26.81
N ASP A 44 -18.02 -10.80 26.37
CA ASP A 44 -19.21 -11.59 26.67
C ASP A 44 -19.46 -11.43 28.18
N PRO A 45 -20.65 -10.97 28.62
CA PRO A 45 -20.93 -10.72 30.03
C PRO A 45 -20.75 -11.99 30.89
N THR A 46 -20.69 -13.18 30.26
CA THR A 46 -20.40 -14.46 30.91
C THR A 46 -18.91 -14.86 30.89
N LYS A 47 -18.05 -14.18 30.11
CA LYS A 47 -16.60 -14.44 30.07
C LYS A 47 -15.82 -13.35 30.77
N SER A 48 -15.21 -13.73 31.89
CA SER A 48 -14.34 -12.93 32.76
C SER A 48 -13.01 -12.46 32.13
N ARG A 49 -12.83 -12.51 30.80
CA ARG A 49 -11.64 -11.97 30.13
C ARG A 49 -11.88 -10.53 29.69
N LYS A 50 -11.71 -9.61 30.63
CA LYS A 50 -11.55 -8.17 30.36
C LYS A 50 -10.38 -7.96 29.39
N VAL A 51 -10.53 -7.00 28.48
CA VAL A 51 -9.43 -6.54 27.63
C VAL A 51 -8.28 -6.10 28.55
N LYS A 52 -7.09 -6.68 28.35
CA LYS A 52 -5.93 -6.46 29.25
C LYS A 52 -5.41 -5.02 29.21
N TYR A 53 -5.64 -4.31 28.11
CA TYR A 53 -5.17 -2.95 27.88
C TYR A 53 -6.34 -2.09 27.38
N ASP A 54 -6.67 -1.07 28.17
CA ASP A 54 -7.75 -0.10 27.91
C ASP A 54 -7.31 1.02 26.94
N LYS A 55 -6.00 1.22 26.79
CA LYS A 55 -5.40 2.25 25.92
C LYS A 55 -4.25 1.69 25.11
N THR A 56 -4.08 2.21 23.90
CA THR A 56 -2.95 1.91 23.02
C THR A 56 -2.26 3.21 22.61
N VAL A 57 -0.94 3.24 22.68
CA VAL A 57 -0.14 4.39 22.23
C VAL A 57 0.02 4.29 20.72
N PHE A 58 -0.38 5.33 20.00
CA PHE A 58 -0.16 5.41 18.55
C PHE A 58 1.26 5.91 18.27
N TYR A 59 2.15 4.99 17.87
CA TYR A 59 3.53 5.28 17.52
C TYR A 59 3.99 4.34 16.39
N GLY A 60 4.92 4.81 15.55
CA GLY A 60 5.56 4.01 14.49
C GLY A 60 5.10 4.29 13.06
N LEU A 61 3.97 4.97 12.83
CA LEU A 61 3.49 5.27 11.47
C LEU A 61 4.53 6.07 10.65
N GLN A 62 5.21 7.04 11.26
CA GLN A 62 6.22 7.85 10.57
C GLN A 62 7.40 7.01 10.04
N TYR A 63 7.79 5.94 10.73
CA TYR A 63 8.82 5.02 10.25
C TYR A 63 8.35 4.28 8.99
N ILE A 64 7.13 3.74 9.02
CA ILE A 64 6.54 3.02 7.88
C ILE A 64 6.46 3.94 6.65
N LEU A 65 5.99 5.17 6.84
CA LEU A 65 5.89 6.17 5.78
C LEU A 65 7.26 6.47 5.16
N ASN A 66 8.27 6.78 5.97
CA ASN A 66 9.58 7.18 5.46
C ASN A 66 10.36 6.03 4.86
N LYS A 67 10.28 4.83 5.44
CA LYS A 67 11.06 3.68 4.99
C LYS A 67 10.48 3.00 3.76
N TYR A 68 9.16 2.82 3.70
CA TYR A 68 8.54 1.92 2.71
C TYR A 68 7.65 2.64 1.69
N LEU A 69 7.11 3.82 2.01
CA LEU A 69 6.09 4.47 1.19
C LEU A 69 6.56 5.77 0.51
N LYS A 70 7.64 6.39 1.01
CA LYS A 70 8.13 7.69 0.53
C LYS A 70 9.00 7.54 -0.72
N GLY A 71 8.82 8.46 -1.67
CA GLY A 71 9.66 8.59 -2.88
C GLY A 71 9.29 7.61 -3.99
N LYS A 72 10.23 7.35 -4.91
CA LYS A 72 10.06 6.42 -6.03
C LYS A 72 10.19 4.98 -5.55
N VAL A 73 9.06 4.40 -5.14
CA VAL A 73 8.97 3.02 -4.61
C VAL A 73 8.56 1.98 -5.67
N VAL A 74 8.06 2.44 -6.82
CA VAL A 74 7.67 1.63 -7.99
C VAL A 74 8.67 1.89 -9.11
N THR A 75 9.17 0.83 -9.75
CA THR A 75 10.05 0.91 -10.93
C THR A 75 9.66 -0.18 -11.93
N PRO A 76 10.02 -0.06 -13.22
CA PRO A 76 9.75 -1.09 -14.23
C PRO A 76 10.26 -2.48 -13.82
N GLU A 77 11.46 -2.53 -13.23
CA GLU A 77 12.11 -3.78 -12.82
C GLU A 77 11.29 -4.47 -11.73
N LYS A 78 10.81 -3.70 -10.74
CA LYS A 78 9.95 -4.23 -9.65
C LYS A 78 8.58 -4.69 -10.16
N ILE A 79 8.04 -4.03 -11.20
CA ILE A 79 6.78 -4.44 -11.83
C ILE A 79 6.97 -5.80 -12.53
N GLN A 80 8.05 -5.94 -13.28
CA GLN A 80 8.37 -7.17 -14.00
C GLN A 80 8.64 -8.33 -13.03
N GLU A 81 9.46 -8.11 -12.01
CA GLU A 81 9.73 -9.07 -10.94
C GLU A 81 8.43 -9.52 -10.26
N ALA A 82 7.58 -8.57 -9.84
CA ALA A 82 6.33 -8.91 -9.17
C ALA A 82 5.39 -9.71 -10.07
N LYS A 83 5.31 -9.38 -11.37
CA LYS A 83 4.52 -10.13 -12.35
C LYS A 83 4.99 -11.58 -12.46
N GLU A 84 6.29 -11.81 -12.54
CA GLU A 84 6.88 -13.16 -12.61
C GLU A 84 6.60 -13.95 -11.33
N VAL A 85 6.85 -13.36 -10.16
CA VAL A 85 6.58 -14.00 -8.87
C VAL A 85 5.10 -14.36 -8.73
N TYR A 86 4.18 -13.46 -9.09
CA TYR A 86 2.76 -13.73 -8.96
C TYR A 86 2.23 -14.71 -10.00
N ARG A 87 2.79 -14.73 -11.20
CA ARG A 87 2.46 -15.76 -12.20
C ARG A 87 2.77 -17.15 -11.66
N GLU A 88 3.94 -17.35 -11.06
CA GLU A 88 4.30 -18.63 -10.45
C GLU A 88 3.50 -18.91 -9.17
N HIS A 89 3.23 -17.90 -8.35
CA HIS A 89 2.47 -18.08 -7.11
C HIS A 89 1.02 -18.49 -7.33
N PHE A 90 0.35 -17.92 -8.34
CA PHE A 90 -1.05 -18.18 -8.64
C PHE A 90 -1.27 -19.18 -9.77
N GLN A 91 -0.24 -19.49 -10.55
CA GLN A 91 -0.34 -20.25 -11.80
C GLN A 91 -1.36 -19.61 -12.79
N ASP A 92 -1.51 -18.28 -12.71
CA ASP A 92 -2.45 -17.48 -13.51
C ASP A 92 -1.95 -16.02 -13.62
N ASP A 93 -2.38 -15.30 -14.66
CA ASP A 93 -2.01 -13.91 -14.93
C ASP A 93 -3.00 -12.92 -14.28
N VAL A 94 -3.01 -12.92 -12.95
CA VAL A 94 -3.94 -12.09 -12.15
C VAL A 94 -3.39 -10.71 -11.80
N PHE A 95 -2.07 -10.52 -11.93
CA PHE A 95 -1.37 -9.31 -11.50
C PHE A 95 -1.81 -8.05 -12.26
N ASN A 96 -2.08 -6.96 -11.53
CA ASN A 96 -2.55 -5.69 -12.12
C ASN A 96 -1.39 -4.84 -12.69
N GLU A 97 -0.68 -5.38 -13.68
CA GLU A 97 0.45 -4.71 -14.33
C GLU A 97 0.06 -3.34 -14.89
N LYS A 98 -1.11 -3.22 -15.52
CA LYS A 98 -1.61 -1.96 -16.09
C LYS A 98 -1.81 -0.89 -15.01
N GLY A 99 -2.38 -1.27 -13.87
CA GLY A 99 -2.56 -0.35 -12.74
C GLY A 99 -1.22 0.16 -12.21
N TRP A 100 -0.23 -0.73 -12.06
CA TRP A 100 1.09 -0.36 -11.55
C TRP A 100 1.85 0.55 -12.51
N ASN A 101 1.79 0.29 -13.82
CA ASN A 101 2.38 1.16 -14.84
C ASN A 101 1.74 2.56 -14.83
N TYR A 102 0.41 2.65 -14.66
CA TYR A 102 -0.26 3.94 -14.51
C TYR A 102 0.26 4.74 -13.29
N ILE A 103 0.52 4.09 -12.16
CA ILE A 103 1.13 4.76 -11.00
C ILE A 103 2.52 5.28 -11.34
N LEU A 104 3.34 4.47 -12.01
CA LEU A 104 4.70 4.86 -12.42
C LEU A 104 4.68 6.10 -13.34
N GLU A 105 3.86 6.09 -14.38
CA GLU A 105 3.73 7.18 -15.34
C GLU A 105 3.25 8.48 -14.70
N VAL A 106 2.20 8.42 -13.87
CA VAL A 106 1.64 9.61 -13.21
C VAL A 106 2.64 10.20 -12.22
N ARG A 107 3.41 9.36 -11.53
CA ARG A 107 4.45 9.81 -10.59
C ARG A 107 5.59 10.51 -11.29
N ASP A 108 6.09 9.93 -12.37
CA ASP A 108 7.17 10.53 -13.16
C ASP A 108 6.73 11.83 -13.84
N CYS A 109 5.46 11.97 -14.20
CA CYS A 109 4.89 13.22 -14.71
C CYS A 109 4.75 14.30 -13.63
N ALA A 110 4.26 13.92 -12.44
CA ALA A 110 4.12 14.84 -11.30
C ALA A 110 5.48 15.39 -10.84
N ASP A 111 6.51 14.53 -10.76
CA ASP A 111 7.89 14.91 -10.41
C ASP A 111 8.48 15.90 -11.44
N LYS A 112 8.21 15.70 -12.73
CA LYS A 112 8.58 16.67 -13.79
C LYS A 112 7.86 18.02 -13.69
N SER A 113 6.63 18.04 -13.17
CA SER A 113 5.85 19.28 -12.98
C SER A 113 6.09 19.98 -11.63
N LEU A 114 6.70 19.29 -10.65
CA LEU A 114 6.87 19.75 -9.27
C LEU A 114 8.29 20.27 -8.93
N PHE A 115 9.15 20.48 -9.95
CA PHE A 115 10.38 21.27 -9.79
C PHE A 115 10.14 22.75 -9.41
N GLN A 116 8.88 23.15 -9.14
CA GLN A 116 8.53 24.37 -8.42
C GLN A 116 7.66 24.04 -7.19
N HIS A 117 8.30 24.04 -6.02
CA HIS A 117 7.73 24.25 -4.68
C HIS A 117 6.53 23.37 -4.21
N ASN A 118 6.82 22.32 -3.42
CA ASN A 118 6.28 22.08 -2.04
C ASN A 118 6.29 20.60 -1.65
N THR A 119 7.01 20.28 -0.57
CA THR A 119 7.26 18.91 -0.07
C THR A 119 6.14 18.30 0.80
N SER A 120 5.04 19.03 1.04
CA SER A 120 3.96 18.58 1.95
C SER A 120 2.84 17.79 1.25
N ASN A 121 2.67 17.94 -0.07
CA ASN A 121 1.59 17.30 -0.84
C ASN A 121 1.93 15.92 -1.44
N GLU A 122 3.16 15.44 -1.28
CA GLU A 122 3.58 14.18 -1.92
C GLU A 122 2.99 12.94 -1.23
N LEU A 123 2.88 12.95 0.10
CA LEU A 123 2.42 11.81 0.90
C LEU A 123 0.92 11.54 0.75
N SER A 124 0.09 12.58 0.61
CA SER A 124 -1.36 12.43 0.40
C SER A 124 -1.69 11.81 -0.96
N CYS A 125 -0.92 12.16 -2.00
CA CYS A 125 -1.03 11.55 -3.31
C CYS A 125 -0.61 10.06 -3.30
N ILE A 126 0.30 9.65 -2.39
CA ILE A 126 0.79 8.26 -2.29
C ILE A 126 -0.33 7.40 -1.71
N LEU A 127 -0.80 7.70 -0.49
CA LEU A 127 -1.76 6.83 0.19
C LEU A 127 -3.09 6.69 -0.55
N VAL A 128 -3.62 7.77 -1.14
CA VAL A 128 -4.96 7.74 -1.75
C VAL A 128 -5.02 6.86 -3.01
N ARG A 129 -3.90 6.68 -3.72
CA ARG A 129 -3.88 5.97 -5.01
C ARG A 129 -3.30 4.55 -4.94
N PHE A 130 -2.52 4.23 -3.91
CA PHE A 130 -2.09 2.86 -3.61
C PHE A 130 -3.27 1.94 -3.25
N HIS A 131 -4.33 2.50 -2.68
CA HIS A 131 -5.48 1.72 -2.19
C HIS A 131 -6.25 0.98 -3.29
N ARG A 132 -6.20 1.42 -4.55
CA ARG A 132 -6.91 0.75 -5.66
C ARG A 132 -6.13 -0.43 -6.25
N ILE A 133 -4.86 -0.57 -5.91
CA ILE A 133 -4.00 -1.64 -6.41
C ILE A 133 -3.68 -2.67 -5.33
N LEU A 134 -3.53 -2.23 -4.07
CA LEU A 134 -3.15 -3.08 -2.95
C LEU A 134 -4.29 -3.46 -2.01
N PHE A 135 -5.44 -2.78 -2.02
CA PHE A 135 -6.52 -3.07 -1.08
C PHE A 135 -7.77 -3.44 -1.80
#